data_AF-A0A967WN27-F1
#
_entry.id   AF-A0A967WN27-F1
#
_cell.length_a   1.000
_cell.length_b   1.000
_cell.length_c   1.000
_cell.angle_alpha   90.00
_cell.angle_beta   90.00
_cell.angle_gamma   90.00
#
_symmetry.space_group_name_H-M   'P 1'
#
loop_
_entity.id
_entity.type
_entity.pdbx_description
1 polymer ?
#
loop_
_entity_poly.entity_id
_entity_poly.type
_entity_poly.pdbx_seq_one_letter_code
_entity_poly.pdbx_strand_id
1 'polypeptide(L)' 'MRVAVLGSGNGGCAVAFDWARHGHRVSLFDFERFPDQIRGVNDAGGIHAEGELEGFAPIHYAGHDIEEALGDAAGH' A
#
# COMPACT_ATOMS: atom_id res chain seq x y z
N MET A 1 -5.00 7.69 10.48
CA MET A 1 -4.95 6.33 11.07
C MET A 1 -3.78 5.58 10.47
N ARG A 2 -3.43 4.43 11.04
CA ARG A 2 -2.44 3.51 10.47
C ARG A 2 -3.20 2.33 9.86
N VAL A 3 -2.97 2.05 8.58
CA VAL A 3 -3.76 1.10 7.79
C VAL A 3 -2.84 0.09 7.16
N ALA A 4 -3.08 -1.20 7.40
CA ALA A 4 -2.42 -2.28 6.69
C ALA A 4 -3.39 -2.86 5.65
N VAL A 5 -2.99 -2.85 4.38
CA VAL A 5 -3.73 -3.48 3.28
C VAL A 5 -3.03 -4.78 2.93
N LEU A 6 -3.75 -5.90 3.04
CA LEU A 6 -3.23 -7.23 2.76
C LEU A 6 -3.70 -7.68 1.37
N GLY A 7 -2.79 -7.68 0.40
CA GLY A 7 -3.01 -7.95 -1.02
C GLY A 7 -2.78 -6.71 -1.88
N SER A 8 -1.94 -6.83 -2.92
CA SER A 8 -1.52 -5.75 -3.82
C SER A 8 -2.18 -5.78 -5.22
N GLY A 9 -3.26 -6.56 -5.36
CA GLY A 9 -4.10 -6.48 -6.57
C GLY A 9 -4.80 -5.13 -6.68
N ASN A 10 -5.46 -4.87 -7.82
CA ASN A 10 -6.07 -3.57 -8.13
C ASN A 10 -6.94 -3.00 -7.01
N GLY A 11 -7.76 -3.84 -6.36
CA GLY A 11 -8.60 -3.41 -5.23
C GLY A 11 -7.78 -3.00 -3.99
N GLY A 12 -6.71 -3.74 -3.68
CA GLY A 12 -5.80 -3.41 -2.59
C GLY A 12 -5.06 -2.09 -2.85
N CYS A 13 -4.52 -1.91 -4.07
CA CYS A 13 -3.87 -0.66 -4.46
C CYS A 13 -4.84 0.53 -4.45
N ALA A 14 -6.08 0.35 -4.92
CA ALA A 14 -7.09 1.42 -4.88
C ALA A 14 -7.42 1.85 -3.44
N VAL A 15 -7.62 0.90 -2.53
CA VAL A 15 -7.84 1.19 -1.11
C VAL A 15 -6.61 1.85 -0.50
N ALA A 16 -5.42 1.31 -0.72
CA ALA A 16 -4.18 1.86 -0.20
C ALA A 16 -3.95 3.31 -0.68
N PHE A 17 -4.19 3.59 -1.96
CA PHE A 17 -4.13 4.92 -2.53
C PHE A 17 -5.13 5.87 -1.85
N ASP A 18 -6.39 5.46 -1.72
CA ASP A 18 -7.44 6.33 -1.17
C ASP A 18 -7.13 6.72 0.28
N TRP A 19 -6.73 5.75 1.13
CA TRP A 19 -6.32 6.02 2.50
C TRP A 19 -5.06 6.91 2.57
N ALA A 20 -4.05 6.65 1.73
CA ALA A 20 -2.82 7.43 1.71
C ALA A 20 -3.06 8.88 1.26
N ARG A 21 -3.89 9.07 0.23
CA ARG A 21 -4.30 10.39 -0.27
C ARG A 21 -5.04 11.21 0.79
N HIS A 22 -5.80 10.55 1.67
CA HIS A 22 -6.46 11.19 2.81
C HIS A 22 -5.54 11.39 4.03
N GLY A 23 -4.22 11.27 3.87
CA GLY A 23 -3.22 11.58 4.90
C GLY A 23 -3.05 10.50 5.97
N HIS A 24 -3.46 9.27 5.67
CA HIS A 24 -3.25 8.13 6.56
C HIS A 24 -1.92 7.44 6.26
N ARG A 25 -1.32 6.82 7.29
CA ARG A 25 -0.08 6.04 7.13
C ARG A 25 -0.47 4.65 6.67
N VAL A 26 -0.13 4.31 5.43
CA VAL A 26 -0.56 3.08 4.78
C VAL A 26 0.64 2.15 4.55
N SER A 27 0.46 0.89 4.91
CA SER A 27 1.38 -0.21 4.61
C SER A 27 0.66 -1.22 3.71
N LEU A 28 1.35 -1.70 2.67
CA LEU A 28 0.82 -2.64 1.68
C LEU A 28 1.63 -3.94 1.74
N PHE A 29 0.95 -5.06 1.87
CA PHE A 29 1.57 -6.39 1.89
C PHE A 29 1.11 -7.22 0.70
N ASP A 30 2.00 -8.05 0.16
CA ASP A 30 1.61 -9.21 -0.64
C ASP A 30 2.61 -10.36 -0.45
N PHE A 31 2.26 -11.57 -0.89
CA PHE A 31 3.16 -12.72 -0.83
C PHE A 31 4.30 -12.61 -1.85
N GLU A 32 5.48 -13.15 -1.54
CA GLU A 32 6.66 -13.15 -2.43
C GLU A 32 6.39 -13.75 -3.83
N ARG A 33 5.38 -14.62 -3.95
CA ARG A 33 4.93 -15.18 -5.23
C ARG A 33 4.24 -14.15 -6.15
N PHE A 34 3.96 -12.96 -5.65
CA PHE A 34 3.35 -11.83 -6.36
C PHE A 34 4.23 -10.56 -6.23
N PRO A 35 5.47 -10.57 -6.75
CA PRO A 35 6.44 -9.52 -6.47
C PRO A 35 6.23 -8.24 -7.28
N ASP A 36 5.61 -8.33 -8.45
CA ASP A 36 5.62 -7.26 -9.45
C ASP A 36 4.96 -5.97 -8.97
N GLN A 37 3.81 -6.09 -8.29
CA GLN A 37 3.08 -4.92 -7.79
C GLN A 37 3.80 -4.25 -6.62
N ILE A 38 4.32 -5.04 -5.67
CA ILE A 38 5.13 -4.53 -4.56
C ILE A 38 6.36 -3.80 -5.10
N ARG A 39 7.05 -4.38 -6.09
CA ARG A 39 8.18 -3.74 -6.76
C ARG A 39 7.76 -2.44 -7.44
N GLY A 40 6.68 -2.43 -8.21
CA GLY A 40 6.20 -1.23 -8.89
C GLY A 40 5.90 -0.09 -7.93
N VAL A 41 5.26 -0.40 -6.79
CA VAL A 41 4.97 0.58 -5.73
C VAL A 41 6.26 1.09 -5.07
N ASN A 42 7.23 0.23 -4.80
CA ASN A 42 8.52 0.63 -4.22
C ASN A 42 9.35 1.48 -5.20
N ASP A 43 9.41 1.09 -6.48
CA ASP A 43 10.14 1.82 -7.52
C ASP A 43 9.56 3.24 -7.72
N ALA A 44 8.23 3.40 -7.57
CA ALA A 44 7.55 4.70 -7.62
C ALA A 44 7.55 5.47 -6.28
N GLY A 45 7.85 4.79 -5.16
CA GLY A 45 7.72 5.34 -3.80
C GLY A 45 6.26 5.57 -3.35
N GLY A 46 5.30 4.91 -4.00
CA GLY A 46 3.87 5.13 -3.78
C GLY A 46 3.00 4.51 -4.87
N ILE A 47 1.72 4.84 -4.85
CA ILE A 47 0.72 4.30 -5.78
C ILE A 47 0.27 5.40 -6.74
N HIS A 48 0.35 5.12 -8.04
CA HIS A 48 -0.33 5.89 -9.07
C HIS A 48 -1.73 5.31 -9.31
N ALA A 49 -2.75 6.17 -9.30
CA ALA A 49 -4.12 5.81 -9.63
C ALA A 49 -4.58 6.59 -10.87
N GLU A 50 -5.37 5.91 -11.71
CA GLU A 50 -5.99 6.46 -12.91
C GLU A 50 -7.47 6.02 -12.95
N GLY A 51 -8.35 6.89 -13.46
CA GLY A 51 -9.80 6.65 -13.54
C GLY A 51 -10.59 7.48 -12.52
N GLU A 52 -11.54 6.85 -11.81
CA GLU A 52 -12.36 7.53 -10.77
C GLU A 52 -11.49 8.05 -9.61
N LEU A 53 -10.43 7.32 -9.27
CA LEU A 53 -9.35 7.79 -8.40
C LEU A 53 -8.18 8.19 -9.30
N GLU A 54 -7.66 9.41 -9.13
CA GLU A 54 -6.58 9.92 -9.96
C GLU A 54 -5.47 10.59 -9.13
N GLY A 55 -4.22 10.32 -9.51
CA GLY A 55 -3.05 11.02 -8.99
C GLY A 55 -1.97 10.08 -8.44
N PHE A 56 -1.16 10.59 -7.53
CA PHE A 56 -0.12 9.84 -6.83
C PHE A 56 -0.28 9.98 -5.32
N ALA A 57 -0.10 8.89 -4.59
CA ALA A 57 -0.06 8.89 -3.13
C ALA A 57 1.14 8.08 -2.63
N PRO A 58 2.07 8.68 -1.86
CA PRO A 58 3.15 7.95 -1.22
C PRO A 58 2.58 7.03 -0.13
N ILE A 59 3.17 5.85 0.02
CA ILE A 59 2.83 4.94 1.12
C ILE A 59 4.04 4.72 2.01
N HIS A 60 3.80 4.29 3.25
CA HIS A 60 4.85 4.11 4.24
C HIS A 60 5.69 2.86 3.98
N TYR A 61 5.03 1.76 3.59
CA TYR A 61 5.67 0.47 3.37
C TYR A 61 4.96 -0.29 2.25
N ALA A 62 5.72 -0.94 1.37
CA ALA A 62 5.25 -1.97 0.45
C ALA A 62 6.22 -3.16 0.51
N GLY A 63 5.74 -4.35 0.86
CA GLY A 63 6.64 -5.48 1.00
C GLY A 63 5.98 -6.82 1.22
N HIS A 64 6.82 -7.77 1.61
CA HIS A 64 6.46 -9.18 1.82
C HIS A 64 6.59 -9.62 3.28
N ASP A 65 6.92 -8.70 4.18
CA ASP A 65 6.93 -8.96 5.61
C ASP A 65 5.58 -8.53 6.21
N ILE A 66 4.82 -9.52 6.69
CA ILE A 66 3.51 -9.27 7.29
C ILE A 66 3.64 -8.66 8.68
N GLU A 67 4.71 -8.94 9.43
CA GLU A 67 4.95 -8.33 10.73
C GLU A 67 5.28 -6.85 10.57
N GLU A 68 6.06 -6.50 9.55
CA GLU A 68 6.34 -5.09 9.22
C GLU A 68 5.06 -4.35 8.78
N ALA A 69 4.26 -4.95 7.89
CA ALA A 69 3.01 -4.36 7.43
C ALA A 69 1.99 -4.14 8.56
N LEU A 70 1.86 -5.10 9.47
CA LEU A 70 0.93 -5.03 10.60
C LEU A 70 1.47 -4.22 11.78
N GLY A 71 2.78 -4.21 12.00
CA GLY A 71 3.43 -3.53 13.12
C GLY A 71 3.13 -2.03 13.15
N ASP A 72 2.98 -1.43 11.97
CA ASP A 72 2.47 -0.06 11.87
C ASP A 72 1.01 0.03 12.33
N ALA A 73 0.12 -0.79 11.79
CA ALA A 73 -1.33 -0.69 12.01
C ALA A 73 -1.79 -1.12 13.41
N ALA A 74 -1.09 -2.04 14.06
CA ALA A 74 -1.46 -2.64 15.35
C ALA A 74 -1.06 -1.81 16.60
N GLY A 75 -0.70 -0.53 16.42
CA GLY A 75 -0.33 0.36 17.51
C GLY A 75 -1.48 0.60 18.49
N HIS A 76 -1.22 0.27 19.76
CA HIS A 76 -1.99 0.67 20.94
C HIS A 76 -1.91 2.19 21.16
#